data_AF-A0ABD4SJ32-F1
#
_entry.id   AF-A0ABD4SJ32-F1
#
_cell.length_a   1.000
_cell.length_b   1.000
_cell.length_c   1.000
_cell.angle_alpha   90.00
_cell.angle_beta   90.00
_cell.angle_gamma   90.00
#
_symmetry.space_group_name_H-M   'P 1'
#
loop_
_entity.id
_entity.type
_entity.pdbx_description
1 polymer ?
#
loop_
_entity_poly.entity_id
_entity_poly.type
_entity_poly.pdbx_seq_one_letter_code
_entity_poly.pdbx_strand_id
1 'polypeptide(L)'
;GRSRYLLSVPVKVGDPAKDGAQIDARIVCVRNRSNRKDWIALICTDMTIDENEIIRIYGKRWDIEVFFKTCKSFLKLGTEYHGLSYDALTAHTAFVFLRYMFMSVEKRDDEDDRTIGEIFYCMVGELADITFNHSLQILVEAMFESVKEIFQPTEEQMERFTDAFISRLPKYMQEAISPSLAA
;
A
#
# COMPACT_ATOMS: atom_id res chain seq x y z
N GLY A 1 28.15 -19.36 3.55
CA GLY A 1 27.12 -18.98 4.53
C GLY A 1 26.55 -17.63 4.16
N ARG A 2 25.25 -17.56 3.88
CA ARG A 2 24.51 -16.39 3.36
C ARG A 2 23.63 -15.72 4.42
N SER A 3 23.93 -15.86 5.71
CA SER A 3 23.13 -15.20 6.75
C SER A 3 23.35 -13.67 6.66
N ARG A 4 22.26 -12.90 6.57
CA ARG A 4 22.29 -11.42 6.51
C ARG A 4 22.80 -10.78 7.81
N TYR A 5 22.79 -11.54 8.90
CA TYR A 5 23.33 -11.16 10.22
C TYR A 5 24.28 -12.25 10.75
N LEU A 6 25.11 -11.86 11.71
CA LEU A 6 26.12 -12.70 12.35
C LEU A 6 25.57 -13.43 13.57
N LEU A 7 24.81 -12.72 14.40
CA LEU A 7 24.29 -13.22 15.66
C LEU A 7 22.97 -12.52 16.00
N SER A 8 22.05 -13.25 16.62
CA SER A 8 20.81 -12.73 17.20
C SER A 8 20.69 -13.27 18.61
N VAL A 9 20.58 -12.40 19.62
CA VAL A 9 20.55 -12.79 21.03
C VAL A 9 19.39 -12.10 21.75
N PRO A 10 18.51 -12.85 22.43
CA PRO A 10 17.55 -12.27 23.36
C PRO A 10 18.27 -11.78 24.62
N VAL A 11 17.96 -10.57 25.05
CA VAL A 11 18.54 -9.89 26.21
C VAL A 11 17.45 -9.25 27.06
N LYS A 12 17.77 -8.97 28.32
CA LYS A 12 16.94 -8.13 29.19
C LYS A 12 17.67 -6.82 29.46
N VAL A 13 16.98 -5.71 29.23
CA VAL A 13 17.52 -4.36 29.41
C VAL A 13 16.89 -3.74 30.66
N GLY A 14 17.72 -3.16 31.52
CA GLY A 14 17.28 -2.50 32.76
C GLY A 14 17.86 -3.14 34.01
N ASP A 15 18.10 -2.32 35.04
CA ASP A 15 18.58 -2.77 36.34
C ASP A 15 17.38 -3.06 37.27
N PRO A 16 17.14 -4.32 37.66
CA PRO A 16 16.01 -4.67 38.52
C PRO A 16 16.09 -4.00 39.89
N ALA A 17 17.27 -3.58 40.36
CA ALA A 17 17.44 -2.92 41.65
C ALA A 17 17.11 -1.41 41.61
N LYS A 18 17.10 -0.77 40.44
CA LYS A 18 16.86 0.68 40.29
C LYS A 18 15.52 1.02 39.66
N ASP A 19 15.15 0.29 38.60
CA ASP A 19 14.00 0.66 37.76
C ASP A 19 12.78 -0.25 37.98
N GLY A 20 12.93 -1.32 38.78
CA GLY A 20 11.85 -2.24 39.15
C GLY A 20 11.29 -3.11 38.02
N ALA A 21 11.62 -2.81 36.75
CA ALA A 21 11.17 -3.55 35.57
C ALA A 21 12.33 -3.82 34.60
N GLN A 22 12.34 -5.02 34.03
CA GLN A 22 13.24 -5.40 32.93
C GLN A 22 12.44 -5.46 31.63
N ILE A 23 13.01 -4.92 30.57
CA ILE A 23 12.43 -4.92 29.22
C ILE A 23 13.11 -6.02 28.42
N ASP A 24 12.32 -6.94 27.87
CA ASP A 24 12.83 -7.93 26.92
C ASP A 24 13.20 -7.23 25.61
N ALA A 25 14.38 -7.55 25.10
CA ALA A 25 14.87 -7.03 23.83
C ALA A 25 15.70 -8.09 23.10
N ARG A 26 16.02 -7.81 21.85
CA ARG A 26 16.89 -8.64 21.02
C ARG A 26 18.00 -7.78 20.45
N ILE A 27 19.22 -8.27 20.55
CA ILE A 27 20.39 -7.69 19.90
C ILE A 27 20.68 -8.48 18.63
N VAL A 28 20.71 -7.80 17.49
CA VAL A 28 21.03 -8.35 16.19
C VAL A 28 22.35 -7.74 15.70
N CYS A 29 23.38 -8.57 15.56
CA CYS A 29 24.70 -8.15 15.08
C CYS A 29 24.76 -8.31 13.56
N VAL A 30 24.89 -7.21 12.85
CA VAL A 30 24.92 -7.15 11.38
C VAL A 30 26.34 -6.85 10.91
N ARG A 31 26.84 -7.60 9.93
CA ARG A 31 28.16 -7.32 9.35
C ARG A 31 28.11 -6.02 8.55
N ASN A 32 29.08 -5.14 8.76
CA ASN A 32 29.18 -3.90 7.99
C ASN A 32 29.49 -4.24 6.51
N ARG A 33 28.65 -3.73 5.60
CA ARG A 33 28.79 -3.99 4.15
C ARG A 33 30.04 -3.33 3.57
N SER A 34 30.39 -2.14 4.07
CA SER A 34 31.53 -1.35 3.60
C SER A 34 32.84 -1.84 4.21
N ASN A 35 32.83 -2.30 5.47
CA ASN A 35 33.99 -2.87 6.13
C ASN A 35 33.68 -4.25 6.72
N ARG A 36 34.08 -5.33 6.03
CA ARG A 36 33.75 -6.71 6.44
C ARG A 36 34.38 -7.17 7.75
N LYS A 37 35.39 -6.46 8.26
CA LYS A 37 35.99 -6.72 9.58
C LYS A 37 35.19 -6.10 10.73
N ASP A 38 34.24 -5.24 10.40
CA ASP A 38 33.44 -4.45 11.32
C ASP A 38 31.97 -4.93 11.33
N TRP A 39 31.25 -4.58 12.39
CA TRP A 39 29.86 -5.00 12.62
C TRP A 39 29.08 -3.95 13.42
N ILE A 40 27.77 -3.95 13.24
CA ILE A 40 26.83 -3.03 13.87
C ILE A 40 25.89 -3.85 14.74
N ALA A 41 25.70 -3.48 16.01
CA ALA A 41 24.66 -4.03 16.85
C ALA A 41 23.38 -3.19 16.73
N LEU A 42 22.27 -3.86 16.43
CA LEU A 42 20.93 -3.29 16.47
C LEU A 42 20.21 -3.86 17.68
N ILE A 43 19.50 -3.02 18.43
CA ILE A 43 18.64 -3.47 19.53
C ILE A 43 17.18 -3.22 19.17
N CYS A 44 16.33 -4.22 19.39
CA CYS A 44 14.90 -4.13 19.17
C CYS A 44 14.18 -4.61 20.43
N THR A 45 13.22 -3.84 20.93
CA THR A 45 12.38 -4.22 22.09
C THR A 45 11.18 -5.07 21.70
N ASP A 46 10.85 -5.14 20.41
CA ASP A 46 9.78 -5.99 19.92
C ASP A 46 10.31 -7.38 19.57
N MET A 47 9.94 -8.36 20.39
CA MET A 47 10.38 -9.75 20.25
C MET A 47 9.59 -10.53 19.18
N THR A 48 8.53 -9.96 18.63
CA THR A 48 7.70 -10.60 17.59
C THR A 48 8.29 -10.45 16.19
N ILE A 49 9.12 -9.43 16.00
CA ILE A 49 9.72 -9.09 14.70
C ILE A 49 10.90 -10.03 14.41
N ASP A 50 11.03 -10.44 13.15
CA ASP A 50 12.18 -11.24 12.70
C ASP A 50 13.43 -10.37 12.48
N GLU A 51 14.60 -10.99 12.49
CA GLU A 51 15.87 -10.25 12.36
C GLU A 51 16.00 -9.51 11.03
N ASN A 52 15.47 -10.03 9.93
CA ASN A 52 15.58 -9.35 8.63
C ASN A 52 14.70 -8.11 8.60
N GLU A 53 13.53 -8.18 9.22
CA GLU A 53 12.64 -7.03 9.36
C GLU A 53 13.23 -5.96 10.28
N ILE A 54 13.86 -6.34 11.40
CA ILE A 54 14.64 -5.41 12.25
C ILE A 54 15.70 -4.67 11.41
N ILE A 55 16.46 -5.42 10.60
CA ILE A 55 17.50 -4.84 9.73
C ILE A 55 16.88 -3.93 8.66
N ARG A 56 15.75 -4.32 8.08
CA ARG A 56 15.04 -3.53 7.06
C ARG A 56 14.52 -2.22 7.64
N ILE A 57 13.89 -2.26 8.81
CA ILE A 57 13.38 -1.08 9.50
C ILE A 57 14.54 -0.15 9.84
N TYR A 58 15.64 -0.68 10.41
CA TYR A 58 16.83 0.12 10.70
C TYR A 58 17.42 0.76 9.44
N GLY A 59 17.32 0.10 8.28
CA GLY A 59 17.75 0.65 6.99
C GLY A 59 17.13 2.01 6.66
N LYS A 60 15.88 2.26 7.09
CA LYS A 60 15.18 3.54 6.91
C LYS A 60 15.83 4.70 7.69
N ARG A 61 16.71 4.42 8.68
CA ARG A 61 17.41 5.45 9.45
C ARG A 61 18.26 6.37 8.56
N TRP A 62 18.82 5.83 7.47
CA TRP A 62 19.65 6.60 6.55
C TRP A 62 18.89 7.76 5.88
N ASP A 63 17.57 7.61 5.72
CA ASP A 63 16.73 8.64 5.09
C ASP A 63 16.78 9.96 5.87
N ILE A 64 16.95 9.92 7.20
CA ILE A 64 17.11 11.12 8.04
C ILE A 64 18.43 11.85 7.70
N GLU A 65 19.50 11.11 7.41
CA GLU A 65 20.78 11.72 7.03
C GLU A 65 20.66 12.40 5.66
N VAL A 66 19.97 11.77 4.71
CA VAL A 66 19.66 12.34 3.39
C VAL A 66 18.77 13.58 3.54
N PHE A 67 17.74 13.51 4.37
CA PHE A 67 16.85 14.64 4.71
C PHE A 67 17.65 15.85 5.20
N PHE A 68 18.49 15.67 6.22
CA PHE A 68 19.28 16.77 6.77
C PHE A 68 20.34 17.29 5.80
N LYS A 69 20.92 16.41 4.99
CA LYS A 69 21.84 16.81 3.90
C LYS A 69 21.11 17.72 2.90
N THR A 70 19.92 17.34 2.46
CA THR A 70 19.12 18.14 1.53
C THR A 70 18.69 19.47 2.13
N CYS A 71 18.21 19.46 3.39
CA CYS A 71 17.79 20.69 4.07
C CYS A 71 18.93 21.69 4.22
N LYS A 72 20.13 21.23 4.58
CA LYS A 72 21.31 22.10 4.74
C LYS A 72 21.84 22.60 3.40
N SER A 73 22.01 21.71 2.41
CA SER A 73 22.66 22.03 1.15
C SER A 73 21.77 22.80 0.17
N PHE A 74 20.49 22.44 0.06
CA PHE A 74 19.61 22.98 -0.97
C PHE A 74 18.53 23.91 -0.41
N LEU A 75 18.03 23.63 0.80
CA LEU A 75 16.96 24.43 1.43
C LEU A 75 17.48 25.45 2.45
N LYS A 76 18.80 25.70 2.43
CA LYS A 76 19.47 26.78 3.18
C LYS A 76 19.11 26.83 4.68
N LEU A 77 18.92 25.67 5.30
CA LEU A 77 18.54 25.56 6.72
C LEU A 77 19.40 26.44 7.63
N GLY A 78 20.71 26.47 7.41
CA GLY A 78 21.65 27.25 8.24
C GLY A 78 22.08 28.59 7.66
N THR A 79 21.70 28.95 6.43
CA THR A 79 22.27 30.11 5.71
C THR A 79 21.24 31.12 5.22
N GLU A 80 19.93 30.81 5.26
CA GLU A 80 18.88 31.76 4.83
C GLU A 80 18.52 32.78 5.91
N TYR A 81 18.44 32.36 7.19
CA TYR A 81 18.08 33.22 8.31
C TYR A 81 19.27 33.53 9.22
N HIS A 82 19.55 34.81 9.45
CA HIS A 82 20.62 35.30 10.34
C HIS A 82 20.11 36.19 11.48
N GLY A 83 18.79 36.27 11.67
CA GLY A 83 18.21 37.09 12.74
C GLY A 83 18.37 36.44 14.12
N LEU A 84 18.20 37.26 15.16
CA LEU A 84 18.40 36.85 16.56
C LEU A 84 17.12 36.35 17.24
N SER A 85 15.97 36.42 16.56
CA SER A 85 14.69 35.98 17.14
C SER A 85 14.59 34.45 17.12
N TYR A 86 14.37 33.88 18.31
CA TYR A 86 14.21 32.44 18.47
C TYR A 86 12.93 31.90 17.79
N ASP A 87 11.83 32.67 17.87
CA ASP A 87 10.57 32.30 17.22
C ASP A 87 10.72 32.29 15.69
N ALA A 88 11.44 33.27 15.16
CA ALA A 88 11.71 33.33 13.72
C ALA A 88 12.65 32.20 13.26
N LEU A 89 13.64 31.81 14.07
CA LEU A 89 14.51 30.66 13.79
C LEU A 89 13.72 29.33 13.79
N THR A 90 12.79 29.18 14.73
CA THR A 90 11.91 28.03 14.81
C THR A 90 10.97 27.97 13.61
N ALA A 91 10.35 29.10 13.25
CA ALA A 91 9.49 29.22 12.07
C ALA A 91 10.27 28.92 10.77
N HIS A 92 11.48 29.47 10.63
CA HIS A 92 12.37 29.20 9.49
C HIS A 92 12.66 27.70 9.34
N THR A 93 13.02 27.04 10.44
CA THR A 93 13.26 25.58 10.45
C THR A 93 12.02 24.81 10.01
N ALA A 94 10.84 25.17 10.52
CA ALA A 94 9.58 24.55 10.13
C ALA A 94 9.27 24.75 8.63
N PHE A 95 9.50 25.94 8.08
CA PHE A 95 9.33 26.21 6.65
C PHE A 95 10.29 25.40 5.78
N VAL A 96 11.55 25.27 6.19
CA VAL A 96 12.52 24.44 5.47
C VAL A 96 12.09 22.98 5.43
N PHE A 97 11.59 22.45 6.56
CA PHE A 97 11.08 21.08 6.60
C PHE A 97 9.82 20.90 5.77
N LEU A 98 8.91 21.88 5.79
CA LEU A 98 7.72 21.89 4.95
C LEU A 98 8.08 21.88 3.45
N ARG A 99 9.03 22.71 3.03
CA ARG A 99 9.55 22.72 1.64
C ARG A 99 10.09 21.35 1.25
N TYR A 100 10.86 20.70 2.13
CA TYR A 100 11.33 19.34 1.88
C TYR A 100 10.18 18.34 1.72
N MET A 101 9.16 18.41 2.59
CA MET A 101 8.00 17.52 2.50
C MET A 101 7.27 17.66 1.17
N PHE A 102 6.99 18.90 0.72
CA PHE A 102 6.39 19.14 -0.60
C PHE A 102 7.23 18.54 -1.73
N MET A 103 8.54 18.82 -1.75
CA MET A 103 9.42 18.27 -2.80
C MET A 103 9.51 16.74 -2.76
N SER A 104 9.41 16.13 -1.58
CA SER A 104 9.50 14.68 -1.43
C SER A 104 8.23 13.97 -1.91
N VAL A 105 7.06 14.60 -1.76
CA VAL A 105 5.80 14.12 -2.32
C VAL A 105 5.84 14.24 -3.84
N GLU A 106 6.18 15.40 -4.37
CA GLU A 106 6.26 15.62 -5.82
C GLU A 106 7.23 14.64 -6.49
N LYS A 107 8.40 14.46 -5.89
CA LYS A 107 9.39 13.48 -6.36
C LYS A 107 8.84 12.05 -6.36
N ARG A 108 8.06 11.69 -5.35
CA ARG A 108 7.46 10.36 -5.27
C ARG A 108 6.40 10.18 -6.36
N ASP A 109 5.59 11.19 -6.60
CA ASP A 109 4.56 11.14 -7.64
C ASP A 109 5.18 11.03 -9.05
N ASP A 110 6.36 11.62 -9.27
CA ASP A 110 7.09 11.56 -10.54
C ASP A 110 7.90 10.26 -10.73
N GLU A 111 8.53 9.73 -9.67
CA GLU A 111 9.48 8.58 -9.78
C GLU A 111 8.92 7.22 -9.30
N ASP A 112 7.84 7.17 -8.51
CA ASP A 112 7.33 5.91 -7.93
C ASP A 112 6.22 5.31 -8.80
N ASP A 113 6.57 4.43 -9.76
CA ASP A 113 5.62 3.70 -10.62
C ASP A 113 4.51 2.95 -9.86
N ARG A 114 4.66 2.71 -8.55
CA ARG A 114 3.65 2.02 -7.73
C ARG A 114 2.42 2.88 -7.45
N THR A 115 2.47 4.20 -7.63
CA THR A 115 1.28 5.06 -7.60
C THR A 115 0.30 4.71 -8.72
N ILE A 116 0.78 4.17 -9.85
CA ILE A 116 -0.06 3.62 -10.94
C ILE A 116 -0.68 2.26 -10.56
N GLY A 117 -0.17 1.59 -9.52
CA GLY A 117 -0.67 0.29 -9.07
C GLY A 117 -2.13 0.32 -8.64
N GLU A 118 -2.60 1.41 -8.02
CA GLU A 118 -4.02 1.57 -7.67
C GLU A 118 -4.91 1.64 -8.92
N ILE A 119 -4.47 2.37 -9.94
CA ILE A 119 -5.17 2.44 -11.24
C ILE A 119 -5.23 1.04 -11.87
N PHE A 120 -4.15 0.26 -11.80
CA PHE A 120 -4.13 -1.12 -12.26
C PHE A 120 -5.15 -2.00 -11.51
N TYR A 121 -5.23 -1.92 -10.18
CA TYR A 121 -6.22 -2.68 -9.41
C TYR A 121 -7.66 -2.28 -9.71
N CYS A 122 -7.94 -0.98 -9.87
CA CYS A 122 -9.25 -0.49 -10.31
C CYS A 122 -9.61 -1.05 -11.69
N MET A 123 -8.68 -1.02 -12.66
CA MET A 123 -8.89 -1.59 -13.99
C MET A 123 -9.11 -3.11 -13.97
N VAL A 124 -8.40 -3.84 -13.10
CA VAL A 124 -8.62 -5.29 -12.93
C VAL A 124 -10.02 -5.59 -12.37
N GLY A 125 -10.52 -4.76 -11.44
CA GLY A 125 -11.90 -4.85 -10.94
C GLY A 125 -12.93 -4.66 -12.06
N GLU A 126 -12.78 -3.58 -12.84
CA GLU A 126 -13.65 -3.31 -13.99
C GLU A 126 -13.64 -4.44 -15.04
N LEU A 127 -12.46 -5.03 -15.33
CA LEU A 127 -12.36 -6.16 -16.24
C LEU A 127 -13.09 -7.41 -15.73
N ALA A 128 -13.09 -7.64 -14.41
CA ALA A 128 -13.82 -8.75 -13.79
C ALA A 128 -15.34 -8.56 -13.89
N ASP A 129 -15.83 -7.33 -13.73
CA ASP A 129 -17.26 -7.00 -13.87
C ASP A 129 -17.73 -7.16 -15.32
N ILE A 130 -16.92 -6.75 -16.31
CA ILE A 130 -17.19 -6.98 -17.73
C ILE A 130 -17.29 -8.48 -18.05
N THR A 131 -16.40 -9.30 -17.51
CA THR A 131 -16.42 -10.76 -17.75
C THR A 131 -17.63 -11.42 -17.10
N PHE A 132 -18.08 -10.95 -15.94
CA PHE A 132 -19.29 -11.44 -15.29
C PHE A 132 -20.55 -11.14 -16.11
N ASN A 133 -20.71 -9.90 -16.59
CA ASN A 133 -21.85 -9.51 -17.44
C ASN A 133 -21.89 -10.37 -18.71
N HIS A 134 -20.76 -10.50 -19.39
CA HIS A 134 -20.67 -11.32 -20.60
C HIS A 134 -21.02 -12.80 -20.34
N SER A 135 -20.58 -13.36 -19.21
CA SER A 135 -20.91 -14.74 -18.83
C SER A 135 -22.41 -14.92 -18.56
N LEU A 136 -23.06 -13.93 -17.95
CA LEU A 136 -24.50 -13.95 -17.68
C LEU A 136 -25.31 -13.91 -18.99
N GLN A 137 -24.89 -13.08 -19.95
CA GLN A 137 -25.51 -13.01 -21.28
C GLN A 137 -25.47 -14.37 -21.99
N ILE A 138 -24.32 -15.04 -22.01
CA ILE A 138 -24.16 -16.37 -22.62
C ILE A 138 -25.14 -17.39 -21.99
N LEU A 139 -25.27 -17.39 -20.66
CA LEU A 139 -26.19 -18.31 -19.97
C LEU A 139 -27.66 -18.04 -20.32
N VAL A 140 -28.04 -16.76 -20.39
CA VAL A 140 -29.40 -16.34 -20.72
C VAL A 140 -29.73 -16.67 -22.18
N GLU A 141 -28.83 -16.38 -23.12
CA GLU A 141 -28.97 -16.74 -24.53
C GLU A 141 -29.11 -18.25 -24.72
N ALA A 142 -28.26 -19.05 -24.07
CA ALA A 142 -28.33 -20.52 -24.13
C ALA A 142 -29.67 -21.05 -23.58
N MET A 143 -30.19 -20.45 -22.50
CA MET A 143 -31.52 -20.77 -21.98
C MET A 143 -32.62 -20.44 -23.00
N PHE A 144 -32.59 -19.27 -23.62
CA PHE A 144 -33.58 -18.87 -24.62
C PHE A 144 -33.57 -19.77 -25.85
N GLU A 145 -32.39 -20.12 -26.37
CA GLU A 145 -32.26 -21.07 -27.48
C GLU A 145 -32.83 -22.44 -27.12
N SER A 146 -32.56 -22.93 -25.91
CA SER A 146 -33.13 -24.20 -25.41
C SER A 146 -34.66 -24.15 -25.33
N VAL A 147 -35.22 -23.03 -24.88
CA VAL A 147 -36.68 -22.84 -24.80
C VAL A 147 -37.31 -22.78 -26.20
N LYS A 148 -36.67 -22.07 -27.14
CA LYS A 148 -37.13 -22.00 -28.54
C LYS A 148 -37.14 -23.38 -29.19
N GLU A 149 -36.09 -24.16 -28.99
CA GLU A 149 -35.96 -25.50 -29.58
C GLU A 149 -37.02 -26.48 -29.06
N ILE A 150 -37.23 -26.51 -27.73
CA ILE A 150 -38.13 -27.48 -27.09
C ILE A 150 -39.60 -27.10 -27.25
N PHE A 151 -39.94 -25.82 -27.10
CA PHE A 151 -41.33 -25.38 -27.00
C PHE A 151 -41.88 -24.72 -28.26
N GLN A 152 -41.01 -24.36 -29.23
CA GLN A 152 -41.37 -23.63 -30.47
C GLN A 152 -42.38 -22.49 -30.24
N PRO A 153 -42.15 -21.61 -29.24
CA PRO A 153 -43.08 -20.55 -28.90
C PRO A 153 -43.18 -19.50 -30.00
N THR A 154 -44.32 -18.83 -30.10
CA THR A 154 -44.43 -17.61 -30.91
C THR A 154 -43.64 -16.46 -30.28
N GLU A 155 -43.32 -15.45 -31.08
CA GLU A 155 -42.57 -14.28 -30.63
C GLU A 155 -43.27 -13.56 -29.46
N GLU A 156 -44.61 -13.43 -29.51
CA GLU A 156 -45.42 -12.89 -28.39
C GLU A 156 -45.32 -13.74 -27.12
N GLN A 157 -45.27 -15.07 -27.24
CA GLN A 157 -45.13 -15.96 -26.07
C GLN A 157 -43.73 -15.84 -25.47
N MET A 158 -42.72 -15.63 -26.30
CA MET A 158 -41.34 -15.43 -25.88
C MET A 158 -41.15 -14.08 -25.19
N GLU A 159 -41.76 -13.00 -25.69
CA GLU A 159 -41.74 -11.68 -25.04
C GLU A 159 -42.40 -11.73 -23.66
N ARG A 160 -43.58 -12.36 -23.55
CA ARG A 160 -44.26 -12.58 -22.27
C ARG A 160 -43.42 -13.41 -21.30
N PHE A 161 -42.67 -14.39 -21.81
CA PHE A 161 -41.76 -15.18 -20.99
C PHE A 161 -40.59 -14.34 -20.50
N THR A 162 -39.98 -13.51 -21.35
CA THR A 162 -38.88 -12.60 -21.01
C THR A 162 -39.29 -11.63 -19.90
N ASP A 163 -40.45 -10.97 -20.03
CA ASP A 163 -40.95 -10.06 -19.01
C ASP A 163 -41.23 -10.77 -17.68
N ALA A 164 -41.79 -11.97 -17.75
CA ALA A 164 -42.06 -12.79 -16.57
C ALA A 164 -40.78 -13.36 -15.93
N PHE A 165 -39.72 -13.56 -16.71
CA PHE A 165 -38.40 -13.94 -16.22
C PHE A 165 -37.73 -12.76 -15.51
N ILE A 166 -37.64 -11.61 -16.17
CA ILE A 166 -37.01 -10.39 -15.63
C ILE A 166 -37.70 -9.96 -14.32
N SER A 167 -39.04 -9.93 -14.28
CA SER A 167 -39.79 -9.53 -13.08
C SER A 167 -39.59 -10.45 -11.87
N ARG A 168 -39.13 -11.68 -12.06
CA ARG A 168 -38.82 -12.64 -10.99
C ARG A 168 -37.37 -12.54 -10.50
N LEU A 169 -36.50 -11.86 -11.23
CA LEU A 169 -35.12 -11.65 -10.80
C LEU A 169 -35.06 -10.69 -9.59
N PRO A 170 -34.02 -10.78 -8.75
CA PRO A 170 -33.77 -9.77 -7.73
C PRO A 170 -33.65 -8.35 -8.31
N LYS A 171 -34.08 -7.33 -7.56
CA LYS A 171 -34.10 -5.92 -8.02
C LYS A 171 -32.77 -5.44 -8.62
N TYR A 172 -31.65 -5.80 -7.99
CA TYR A 172 -30.32 -5.41 -8.47
C TYR A 172 -29.97 -6.01 -9.85
N MET A 173 -30.54 -7.17 -10.22
CA MET A 173 -30.36 -7.77 -11.55
C MET A 173 -31.33 -7.19 -12.58
N GLN A 174 -32.54 -6.79 -12.16
CA GLN A 174 -33.49 -6.09 -13.03
C GLN A 174 -32.87 -4.79 -13.54
N GLU A 175 -32.32 -3.98 -12.63
CA GLU A 175 -31.65 -2.71 -12.93
C GLU A 175 -30.43 -2.88 -13.86
N ALA A 176 -29.72 -4.01 -13.78
CA ALA A 176 -28.55 -4.30 -14.61
C ALA A 176 -28.90 -4.77 -16.04
N ILE A 177 -30.07 -5.40 -16.23
CA ILE A 177 -30.50 -5.98 -17.52
C ILE A 177 -31.41 -5.01 -18.30
N SER A 178 -32.16 -4.14 -17.64
CA SER A 178 -33.00 -3.13 -18.30
C SER A 178 -32.28 -2.18 -19.28
N PRO A 179 -31.00 -1.79 -19.07
CA PRO A 179 -30.29 -0.93 -20.01
C PRO A 179 -29.90 -1.63 -21.32
N SER A 180 -29.73 -2.96 -21.31
CA SER A 180 -29.24 -3.72 -22.47
C SER A 180 -30.33 -4.18 -23.44
N LEU A 181 -31.61 -4.02 -23.10
CA LEU A 181 -32.74 -4.30 -24.01
C LEU A 181 -33.19 -3.07 -24.83
N ALA A 182 -32.64 -1.89 -24.55
CA ALA A 182 -33.00 -0.63 -25.22
C ALA A 182 -32.03 -0.23 -26.35
N ALA A 183 -31.01 -1.03 -26.64
CA ALA A 183 -30.04 -0.86 -27.72
C ALA A 183 -30.14 -2.02 -28.70
#